data_AF-N8Y3D1-F1
#
_entry.id   AF-N8Y3D1-F1
#
_cell.length_a   1.000
_cell.length_b   1.000
_cell.length_c   1.000
_cell.angle_alpha   90.00
_cell.angle_beta   90.00
_cell.angle_gamma   90.00
#
_symmetry.space_group_name_H-M   'P 1'
#
loop_
_entity.id
_entity.type
_entity.pdbx_description
1 polymer ?
#
loop_
_entity_poly.entity_id
_entity_poly.type
_entity_poly.pdbx_seq_one_letter_code
_entity_poly.pdbx_strand_id
1 'polypeptide(L)'
;MFILTLAPNGLVYRSILQHGQLFTFQNKMATPYSTYRKDRWELNPTRMELVVYRKEGLVLYYTVKDNTKLVMNIAKTQQENRQELMDRHYVLPRISYELVKDIDNQSPSPQ
;
A
#
# COMPACT_ATOMS: atom_id res chain seq x y z
N MET A 1 9.60 2.95 7.91
CA MET A 1 8.94 3.88 6.96
C MET A 1 8.11 3.08 5.97
N PHE A 2 6.87 3.49 5.71
CA PHE A 2 6.02 2.92 4.67
C PHE A 2 5.82 3.97 3.58
N ILE A 3 6.07 3.63 2.32
CA ILE A 3 5.85 4.50 1.17
C ILE A 3 4.77 3.87 0.29
N LEU A 4 3.80 4.68 -0.11
CA LEU A 4 2.72 4.32 -1.01
C LEU A 4 2.65 5.35 -2.14
N THR A 5 3.00 4.94 -3.35
CA THR A 5 2.91 5.79 -4.55
C THR A 5 1.70 5.37 -5.36
N LEU A 6 0.75 6.30 -5.53
CA LEU A 6 -0.49 6.11 -6.27
C LEU A 6 -0.35 6.75 -7.64
N ALA A 7 -0.27 5.94 -8.69
CA ALA A 7 -0.19 6.45 -10.06
C ALA A 7 -1.59 6.83 -10.57
N PRO A 8 -1.73 7.90 -11.38
CA PRO A 8 -3.03 8.33 -11.92
C PRO A 8 -3.76 7.26 -12.74
N ASN A 9 -3.02 6.30 -13.31
CA ASN A 9 -3.57 5.17 -14.07
C ASN A 9 -4.09 4.02 -13.19
N GLY A 10 -4.23 4.24 -11.88
CA GLY A 10 -4.73 3.26 -10.93
C GLY A 10 -3.69 2.26 -10.43
N LEU A 11 -2.41 2.37 -10.82
CA LEU A 11 -1.34 1.50 -10.31
C LEU A 11 -0.80 1.97 -8.96
N VAL A 12 -0.27 1.03 -8.20
CA VAL A 12 0.32 1.28 -6.88
C VAL A 12 1.74 0.73 -6.80
N TYR A 13 2.66 1.53 -6.26
CA TYR A 13 4.01 1.11 -5.88
C TYR A 13 4.20 1.24 -4.36
N ARG A 14 4.79 0.24 -3.72
CA ARG A 14 4.93 0.17 -2.25
C ARG A 14 6.33 -0.21 -1.81
N SER A 15 6.86 0.51 -0.82
CA SER A 15 8.15 0.25 -0.19
C SER A 15 8.04 0.30 1.34
N ILE A 16 8.76 -0.56 2.04
CA ILE A 16 8.79 -0.62 3.51
C ILE A 16 10.24 -0.57 3.96
N LEU A 17 10.67 0.55 4.53
CA LEU A 17 12.00 0.70 5.11
C LEU A 17 11.97 0.28 6.58
N GLN A 18 12.77 -0.70 6.96
CA GLN A 18 13.15 -0.92 8.36
C GLN A 18 14.57 -0.38 8.53
N HIS A 19 14.83 0.40 9.57
CA HIS A 19 16.16 0.99 9.78
C HIS A 19 17.22 -0.14 9.84
N GLY A 20 18.21 -0.08 8.93
CA GLY A 20 19.28 -1.07 8.79
C GLY A 20 19.11 -2.10 7.66
N GLN A 21 17.90 -2.35 7.16
CA GLN A 21 17.65 -3.26 6.03
C GLN A 21 16.55 -2.70 5.13
N LEU A 22 16.93 -2.31 3.91
CA LEU A 22 15.97 -2.05 2.84
C LEU A 22 15.31 -3.39 2.45
N PHE A 23 14.27 -3.77 3.18
CA PHE A 23 13.36 -4.79 2.67
C PHE A 23 12.48 -4.12 1.62
N THR A 24 12.86 -4.24 0.35
CA THR A 24 11.80 -4.60 -0.60
C THR A 24 11.20 -5.87 0.01
N PHE A 25 9.90 -5.92 0.29
CA PHE A 25 9.28 -7.16 0.77
C PHE A 25 9.67 -8.25 -0.24
N GLN A 26 10.69 -9.04 0.10
CA GLN A 26 11.14 -10.17 -0.68
C GLN A 26 10.10 -11.25 -0.45
N ASN A 27 8.97 -11.13 -1.16
CA ASN A 27 8.41 -12.32 -1.78
C ASN A 27 9.60 -12.93 -2.52
N LYS A 28 10.14 -14.06 -2.04
CA LYS A 28 11.20 -14.79 -2.73
C LYS A 28 10.83 -14.81 -4.21
N MET A 29 11.58 -14.04 -4.99
CA MET A 29 11.27 -13.83 -6.40
C MET A 29 11.50 -15.16 -7.09
N ALA A 30 10.43 -15.80 -7.55
CA ALA A 30 10.58 -17.00 -8.36
C ALA A 30 11.25 -16.71 -9.72
N THR A 31 11.34 -15.45 -10.15
CA THR A 31 12.01 -15.07 -11.41
C THR A 31 12.58 -13.64 -11.40
N PRO A 32 13.67 -13.38 -12.17
CA PRO A 32 14.35 -12.09 -12.28
C PRO A 32 13.57 -10.98 -13.02
N TYR A 33 12.31 -11.21 -13.39
CA TYR A 33 11.45 -10.24 -14.12
C TYR A 33 10.33 -9.61 -13.25
N SER A 34 10.41 -9.70 -11.91
CA SER A 34 9.30 -9.34 -11.02
C SER A 34 9.24 -7.88 -10.51
N THR A 35 10.00 -6.97 -11.11
CA THR A 35 9.99 -5.54 -10.73
C THR A 35 8.69 -4.81 -11.05
N TYR A 36 7.78 -5.43 -11.82
CA TYR A 36 6.47 -4.86 -12.15
C TYR A 36 5.36 -5.44 -11.26
N ARG A 37 5.13 -4.82 -10.10
CA ARG A 37 3.97 -5.12 -9.22
C ARG A 37 2.75 -4.36 -9.71
N LYS A 38 1.71 -5.07 -10.17
CA LYS A 38 0.41 -4.51 -10.60
C LYS A 38 -0.58 -4.46 -9.43
N ASP A 39 -0.20 -3.85 -8.32
CA ASP A 39 -1.20 -3.48 -7.31
C ASP A 39 -2.07 -2.38 -7.90
N ARG A 40 -3.35 -2.33 -7.53
CA ARG A 40 -4.31 -1.33 -7.99
C ARG A 40 -4.86 -0.53 -6.83
N TRP A 41 -5.23 0.72 -7.07
CA TRP A 41 -5.97 1.52 -6.09
C TRP A 41 -7.24 2.10 -6.67
N GLU A 42 -8.19 2.31 -5.77
CA GLU A 42 -9.44 3.01 -6.04
C GLU A 42 -9.77 3.92 -4.86
N LEU A 43 -10.43 5.04 -5.16
CA LEU A 43 -10.97 5.96 -4.15
C LEU A 43 -12.49 5.82 -4.12
N ASN A 44 -13.03 5.56 -2.94
CA ASN A 44 -14.46 5.68 -2.65
C ASN A 44 -14.70 7.04 -1.95
N PRO A 45 -15.17 8.06 -2.68
CA PRO A 45 -15.37 9.39 -2.11
C PRO A 45 -16.50 9.42 -1.07
N THR A 46 -17.56 8.62 -1.24
CA THR A 46 -18.70 8.54 -0.30
C THR A 46 -18.28 8.03 1.06
N ARG A 47 -17.32 7.10 1.10
CA ARG A 47 -16.80 6.51 2.35
C ARG A 47 -15.52 7.17 2.85
N MET A 48 -15.02 8.19 2.15
CA MET A 48 -13.68 8.78 2.37
C MET A 48 -12.63 7.68 2.54
N GLU A 49 -12.60 6.74 1.59
CA GLU A 49 -11.82 5.52 1.70
C GLU A 49 -10.98 5.29 0.46
N LEU A 50 -9.69 5.00 0.64
CA LEU A 50 -8.81 4.51 -0.40
C LEU A 50 -8.58 3.01 -0.20
N VAL A 51 -8.77 2.25 -1.27
CA VAL A 51 -8.63 0.80 -1.30
C VAL A 51 -7.44 0.44 -2.18
N VAL A 52 -6.54 -0.41 -1.68
CA VAL A 52 -5.42 -0.95 -2.46
C VAL A 52 -5.61 -2.45 -2.61
N TYR A 53 -5.83 -2.90 -3.83
CA TYR A 53 -5.93 -4.31 -4.20
C TYR A 53 -4.55 -4.83 -4.57
N ARG A 54 -4.04 -5.77 -3.78
CA ARG A 54 -2.76 -6.41 -4.07
C ARG A 54 -2.96 -7.59 -4.99
N LYS A 55 -2.00 -7.85 -5.88
CA LYS A 55 -2.05 -8.97 -6.83
C LYS A 55 -2.18 -10.33 -6.14
N GLU A 56 -1.62 -10.46 -4.94
CA GLU A 56 -1.70 -11.64 -4.08
C GLU A 56 -3.05 -11.84 -3.38
N GLY A 57 -4.06 -11.00 -3.63
CA GLY A 57 -5.41 -11.15 -3.07
C GLY A 57 -5.70 -10.30 -1.85
N LEU A 58 -4.66 -9.80 -1.17
CA LEU A 58 -4.82 -8.95 0.02
C LEU A 58 -5.29 -7.53 -0.36
N VAL A 59 -6.36 -7.06 0.26
CA VAL A 59 -6.93 -5.72 0.10
C VAL A 59 -6.62 -4.84 1.31
N LEU A 60 -5.93 -3.72 1.10
CA LEU A 60 -5.61 -2.76 2.16
C LEU A 60 -6.60 -1.61 2.11
N TYR A 61 -7.09 -1.21 3.28
CA TYR A 61 -8.05 -0.12 3.42
C TYR A 61 -7.41 1.04 4.16
N TYR A 62 -7.63 2.24 3.64
CA TYR A 62 -7.15 3.49 4.23
C TYR A 62 -8.30 4.46 4.35
N THR A 63 -8.45 5.08 5.52
CA THR A 63 -9.32 6.24 5.69
C THR A 63 -8.60 7.47 5.16
N VAL A 64 -9.27 8.22 4.30
CA VAL A 64 -8.82 9.54 3.83
C VAL A 64 -9.18 10.55 4.91
N LYS A 65 -8.18 11.15 5.56
CA LYS A 65 -8.41 12.24 6.53
C LYS A 65 -8.56 13.57 5.82
N ASP A 66 -7.69 13.83 4.85
CA ASP A 66 -7.66 15.03 4.01
C ASP A 66 -6.85 14.76 2.73
N ASN A 67 -6.65 15.78 1.90
CA ASN A 67 -5.95 15.69 0.61
C ASN A 67 -4.47 15.31 0.72
N THR A 68 -3.92 15.26 1.93
CA THR A 68 -2.52 14.96 2.22
C THR A 68 -2.33 13.77 3.16
N LYS A 69 -3.39 13.25 3.77
CA LYS A 69 -3.29 12.25 4.84
C LYS A 69 -4.20 11.05 4.64
N LEU A 70 -3.59 9.88 4.71
CA LEU A 70 -4.27 8.59 4.75
C LEU A 70 -3.92 7.87 6.06
N VAL A 71 -4.87 7.19 6.67
CA VAL A 71 -4.62 6.33 7.84
C VAL A 71 -5.02 4.91 7.52
N MET A 72 -4.11 3.96 7.78
CA MET A 72 -4.42 2.55 7.56
C MET A 72 -5.55 2.09 8.50
N ASN A 73 -6.61 1.52 7.92
CA ASN A 73 -7.69 0.92 8.67
C ASN A 73 -7.40 -0.58 8.89
N ILE A 74 -6.62 -0.87 9.93
CA ILE A 74 -6.20 -2.25 10.25
C ILE A 74 -7.40 -3.13 10.56
N ALA A 75 -8.37 -2.63 11.33
CA ALA A 75 -9.54 -3.40 11.71
C ALA A 75 -10.32 -3.87 10.47
N LYS A 76 -10.57 -2.97 9.52
CA LYS A 76 -11.23 -3.32 8.26
C LYS A 76 -10.36 -4.22 7.39
N THR A 77 -9.07 -3.93 7.24
CA THR A 77 -8.16 -4.84 6.52
C THR A 77 -8.14 -6.24 7.13
N GLN A 78 -8.13 -6.38 8.44
CA GLN A 78 -8.16 -7.68 9.10
C GLN A 78 -9.50 -8.40 8.89
N GLN A 79 -10.61 -7.67 8.98
CA GLN A 79 -11.95 -8.22 8.82
C GLN A 79 -12.18 -8.72 7.39
N GLU A 80 -11.89 -7.90 6.39
CA GLU A 80 -12.16 -8.17 4.97
C GLU A 80 -11.16 -9.18 4.36
N ASN A 81 -10.02 -9.42 5.01
CA ASN A 81 -8.98 -10.33 4.53
C ASN A 81 -8.75 -11.53 5.46
N ARG A 82 -9.69 -11.85 6.35
CA ARG A 82 -9.48 -12.88 7.38
C ARG A 82 -8.90 -14.20 6.81
N GLN A 83 -9.49 -14.71 5.74
CA GLN A 83 -9.06 -15.94 5.09
C GLN A 83 -7.65 -15.80 4.48
N GLU A 84 -7.43 -14.75 3.69
CA GLU A 84 -6.17 -14.46 3.02
C GLU A 84 -5.00 -14.30 4.02
N LEU A 85 -5.26 -13.67 5.17
CA LEU A 85 -4.28 -13.52 6.25
C LEU A 85 -3.90 -14.86 6.88
N MET A 86 -4.87 -15.76 7.05
CA MET A 86 -4.63 -17.11 7.57
C MET A 86 -3.84 -17.95 6.56
N ASP A 87 -4.23 -17.94 5.29
CA ASP A 87 -3.63 -18.78 4.25
C ASP A 87 -2.18 -18.36 3.95
N ARG A 88 -1.90 -17.06 3.89
CA ARG A 88 -0.57 -16.53 3.54
C ARG A 88 0.32 -16.20 4.71
N HIS A 89 -0.13 -16.42 5.94
CA HIS A 89 0.61 -16.05 7.16
C HIS A 89 1.08 -14.57 7.12
N TYR A 90 0.28 -13.71 6.50
CA TYR A 90 0.64 -12.30 6.32
C TYR A 90 0.41 -11.56 7.63
N VAL A 91 1.45 -10.89 8.14
CA VAL A 91 1.38 -10.12 9.38
C VAL A 91 1.06 -8.67 9.06
N LEU A 92 -0.11 -8.20 9.52
CA LEU A 92 -0.46 -6.79 9.46
C LEU A 92 0.38 -5.97 10.45
N PRO A 93 0.56 -4.65 10.20
CA PRO A 93 1.08 -3.73 11.20
C PRO A 93 0.28 -3.82 12.50
N ARG A 94 0.96 -3.63 13.64
CA ARG A 94 0.31 -3.66 14.97
C ARG A 94 -0.49 -2.40 15.30
N ILE A 95 -0.13 -1.28 14.67
CA ILE A 95 -0.74 0.03 14.90
C ILE A 95 -1.07 0.69 13.57
N SER A 96 -2.18 1.41 13.54
CA SER A 96 -2.58 2.20 12.38
C SER A 96 -1.57 3.32 12.19
N TYR A 97 -0.86 3.29 11.06
CA TYR A 97 0.05 4.37 10.70
C TYR A 97 -0.65 5.39 9.80
N GLU A 98 -0.17 6.63 9.87
CA GLU A 98 -0.55 7.72 8.98
C GLU A 98 0.47 7.82 7.84
N LEU A 99 -0.01 7.88 6.61
CA LEU A 99 0.76 8.24 5.44
C LEU A 99 0.50 9.72 5.17
N VAL A 100 1.58 10.49 5.14
CA VAL A 100 1.56 11.89 4.75
C VAL A 100 2.08 11.99 3.33
N LYS A 101 1.37 12.72 2.48
CA LYS A 101 1.77 13.01 1.11
C LYS A 101 3.10 13.75 1.14
N ASP A 102 4.05 13.27 0.35
CA ASP A 102 5.29 13.99 0.09
C ASP A 102 4.96 15.26 -0.72
N ILE A 103 5.16 16.43 -0.11
CA ILE A 103 4.80 17.75 -0.66
C ILE A 103 6.01 18.38 -1.37
N ASP A 104 7.22 17.90 -1.08
CA ASP A 104 8.47 18.47 -1.58
C ASP A 104 8.94 17.83 -2.90
N ASN A 105 8.35 16.69 -3.28
CA ASN A 105 8.59 16.05 -4.57
C ASN A 105 7.77 16.72 -5.68
N GLN A 106 8.32 17.79 -6.26
CA GLN A 106 8.01 18.11 -7.65
C GLN A 106 8.49 16.92 -8.49
N SER A 107 7.56 16.14 -9.05
CA SER A 107 7.89 15.13 -10.06
C SER A 107 8.81 15.77 -11.11
N PRO A 108 9.97 15.17 -11.46
CA PRO A 108 10.77 15.70 -12.54
C PRO A 108 9.90 15.75 -13.81
N SER A 109 9.80 16.93 -14.41
CA SER A 109 9.15 17.11 -15.70
C SER A 109 9.75 16.12 -16.70
N PRO A 110 8.95 15.44 -17.53
CA PRO A 110 9.49 14.69 -18.65
C PRO A 110 10.29 15.66 -19.53
N GLN A 111 11.57 15.36 -19.75
CA GLN A 111 12.38 16.01 -20.79
C GLN A 111 11.93 15.55 -22.18
#